data_AF-A0A3C0FIZ6-F1
#
_entry.id   AF-A0A3C0FIZ6-F1
#
_cell.length_a   1.000
_cell.length_b   1.000
_cell.length_c   1.000
_cell.angle_alpha   90.00
_cell.angle_beta   90.00
_cell.angle_gamma   90.00
#
_symmetry.space_group_name_H-M   'P 1'
#
loop_
_entity.id
_entity.type
_entity.pdbx_description
1 polymer ?
#
loop_
_entity_poly.entity_id
_entity_poly.type
_entity_poly.pdbx_seq_one_letter_code
_entity_poly.pdbx_strand_id
1 'polypeptide(L)'
;PISPLAWMPLALFVIQNSQASAIFVIFICSIWPMLINTAFGVAGVRKDWVNVARTHELGPLKTAWIVILPAAAPTILTGMRISIGIAWLVIVAAEMLVGGTGIGYYVWNEWNNLDLTSVVFSILMIGVVGMLLDTAFAYCARLVQYQE
;
A
#
# COMPACT_ATOMS: atom_id res chain seq x y z
N PRO A 1 -13.25 11.49 -1.12
CA PRO A 1 -11.83 11.22 -0.79
C PRO A 1 -10.98 12.48 -0.91
N ILE A 2 -10.45 12.98 0.20
CA ILE A 2 -9.46 14.07 0.20
C ILE A 2 -8.16 13.52 -0.41
N SER A 3 -7.49 14.30 -1.26
CA SER A 3 -6.21 13.88 -1.83
C SER A 3 -5.17 13.72 -0.71
N PRO A 4 -4.39 12.62 -0.67
CA PRO A 4 -3.37 12.43 0.36
C PRO A 4 -2.36 13.57 0.40
N LEU A 5 -2.03 14.15 -0.76
CA LEU A 5 -1.11 15.28 -0.86
C LEU A 5 -1.62 16.52 -0.11
N ALA A 6 -2.93 16.70 0.06
CA ALA A 6 -3.47 17.81 0.85
C ALA A 6 -3.08 17.73 2.33
N TRP A 7 -2.74 16.55 2.83
CA TRP A 7 -2.27 16.35 4.21
C TRP A 7 -0.79 16.68 4.38
N MET A 8 -0.04 16.83 3.29
CA MET A 8 1.41 17.01 3.34
C MET A 8 1.86 18.31 4.00
N PRO A 9 1.29 19.50 3.69
CA PRO A 9 1.69 20.72 4.38
C PRO A 9 1.41 20.66 5.88
N LEU A 10 0.30 19.99 6.26
CA LEU A 10 -0.06 19.78 7.67
C LEU A 10 0.92 18.82 8.34
N ALA A 11 1.30 17.73 7.68
CA ALA A 11 2.30 16.79 8.18
C ALA A 11 3.69 17.44 8.32
N LEU A 12 4.09 18.30 7.38
CA LEU A 12 5.34 19.07 7.46
C LEU A 12 5.32 20.06 8.62
N PHE A 13 4.19 20.74 8.82
CA PHE A 13 4.04 21.68 9.93
C PHE A 13 4.18 21.01 11.30
N VAL A 14 3.61 19.81 11.47
CA VAL A 14 3.64 19.08 12.74
C VAL A 14 4.97 18.36 12.99
N ILE A 15 5.49 17.67 11.97
CA ILE A 15 6.61 16.73 12.13
C ILE A 15 7.97 17.41 11.83
N GLN A 16 7.96 18.54 11.11
CA GLN A 16 9.14 19.33 10.71
C GLN A 16 10.27 18.52 10.04
N ASN A 17 9.97 17.30 9.58
CA ASN A 17 10.92 16.41 8.93
C ASN A 17 10.29 15.83 7.66
N SER A 18 10.89 16.17 6.52
CA SER A 18 10.46 15.76 5.16
C SER A 18 10.16 14.27 5.05
N GLN A 19 11.07 13.41 5.53
CA GLN A 19 10.95 11.97 5.37
C GLN A 19 9.81 11.41 6.22
N ALA A 20 9.72 11.85 7.47
CA ALA A 20 8.67 11.40 8.38
C ALA A 20 7.28 11.89 7.96
N SER A 21 7.18 13.11 7.40
CA SER A 21 5.93 13.62 6.83
C SER A 21 5.48 12.83 5.60
N ALA A 22 6.40 12.44 4.71
CA ALA A 22 6.08 11.59 3.57
C ALA A 22 5.52 10.23 4.03
N ILE A 23 6.18 9.57 4.98
CA ILE A 23 5.74 8.28 5.55
C ILE A 23 4.33 8.40 6.15
N PHE A 24 4.04 9.49 6.87
CA PHE A 24 2.73 9.73 7.47
C PHE A 24 1.61 9.85 6.42
N VAL A 25 1.86 10.60 5.33
CA VAL A 25 0.89 10.76 4.25
C VAL A 25 0.60 9.44 3.53
N ILE A 26 1.65 8.65 3.28
CA ILE A 26 1.54 7.32 2.67
C ILE A 26 0.71 6.39 3.57
N PHE A 27 0.98 6.43 4.87
CA PHE A 27 0.27 5.63 5.87
C PHE A 27 -1.23 5.93 5.88
N ILE A 28 -1.62 7.21 5.99
CA ILE A 28 -3.03 7.61 6.00
C ILE A 28 -3.74 7.24 4.70
N CYS A 29 -3.06 7.30 3.55
CA CYS A 29 -3.69 6.93 2.30
C CYS A 29 -3.88 5.42 2.15
N SER A 30 -2.90 4.63 2.60
CA SER A 30 -2.84 3.19 2.42
C SER A 30 -3.75 2.43 3.39
N ILE A 31 -3.99 2.99 4.59
CA ILE A 31 -4.76 2.32 5.65
C ILE A 31 -6.22 2.08 5.29
N TRP A 32 -6.88 3.05 4.63
CA TRP A 32 -8.30 2.93 4.27
C TRP A 32 -8.59 1.81 3.27
N PRO A 33 -7.92 1.74 2.09
CA PRO A 33 -8.13 0.64 1.15
C PRO A 33 -7.75 -0.70 1.78
N MET A 34 -6.71 -0.75 2.61
CA MET A 34 -6.33 -1.98 3.32
C MET A 34 -7.43 -2.44 4.29
N LEU A 35 -7.94 -1.54 5.13
CA LEU A 35 -9.01 -1.84 6.08
C LEU A 35 -10.29 -2.27 5.39
N ILE A 36 -10.70 -1.56 4.34
CA ILE A 36 -11.93 -1.86 3.60
C ILE A 36 -11.83 -3.24 2.95
N ASN A 37 -10.73 -3.54 2.23
CA ASN A 37 -10.54 -4.85 1.62
C ASN A 37 -10.45 -5.98 2.66
N THR A 38 -9.82 -5.73 3.81
CA THR A 38 -9.76 -6.68 4.92
C THR A 38 -11.15 -6.93 5.52
N ALA A 39 -11.93 -5.88 5.75
CA ALA A 39 -13.29 -5.99 6.26
C ALA A 39 -14.20 -6.76 5.31
N PHE A 40 -14.10 -6.51 4.00
CA PHE A 40 -14.80 -7.29 2.97
C PHE A 40 -14.34 -8.75 2.95
N GLY A 41 -13.04 -9.01 3.11
CA GLY A 41 -12.49 -10.36 3.20
C GLY A 41 -13.04 -11.15 4.37
N VAL A 42 -13.10 -10.53 5.55
CA VAL A 42 -13.66 -11.14 6.77
C VAL A 42 -15.18 -11.33 6.64
N ALA A 43 -15.90 -10.35 6.09
CA ALA A 43 -17.34 -10.44 5.90
C ALA A 43 -17.74 -11.47 4.82
N GLY A 44 -16.85 -11.75 3.86
CA GLY A 44 -17.02 -12.74 2.81
C GLY A 44 -16.84 -14.20 3.26
N VAL A 45 -16.36 -14.45 4.48
CA VAL A 45 -16.18 -15.81 5.01
C VAL A 45 -17.55 -16.47 5.18
N ARG A 46 -17.72 -17.64 4.55
CA ARG A 46 -18.97 -18.42 4.62
C ARG A 46 -19.32 -18.73 6.07
N LYS A 47 -20.57 -18.45 6.45
CA LYS A 47 -21.11 -18.76 7.79
C LYS A 47 -20.95 -20.24 8.17
N ASP A 48 -20.92 -21.14 7.20
CA ASP A 48 -20.69 -22.58 7.40
C ASP A 48 -19.35 -22.84 8.11
N TRP A 49 -18.29 -22.12 7.76
CA TRP A 49 -16.96 -22.30 8.35
C TRP A 49 -16.93 -21.83 9.81
N VAL A 50 -17.66 -20.75 10.09
CA VAL A 50 -17.86 -20.22 11.44
C VAL A 50 -18.71 -21.19 12.28
N ASN A 51 -19.72 -21.81 11.68
CA ASN A 51 -20.57 -22.80 12.36
C ASN A 51 -19.82 -24.09 12.69
N VAL A 52 -18.96 -24.59 11.80
CA VAL A 52 -18.10 -25.76 12.06
C VAL A 52 -17.11 -25.48 13.20
N ALA A 53 -16.55 -24.27 13.25
CA ALA A 53 -15.70 -23.85 14.37
C ALA A 53 -16.49 -23.79 15.69
N ARG A 54 -17.75 -23.35 15.63
CA ARG A 54 -18.65 -23.27 16.79
C ARG A 54 -19.05 -24.65 17.32
N THR A 55 -19.25 -25.63 16.44
CA THR A 55 -19.48 -27.04 16.84
C THR A 55 -18.26 -27.69 17.46
N HIS A 56 -17.05 -27.19 17.20
CA HIS A 56 -15.80 -27.64 17.83
C HIS A 56 -15.45 -26.88 19.13
N GLU A 57 -16.37 -26.07 19.68
CA GLU A 57 -16.17 -25.27 20.90
C GLU A 57 -14.91 -24.38 20.87
N LEU A 58 -14.48 -23.97 19.67
CA LEU A 58 -13.32 -23.09 19.52
C LEU A 58 -13.66 -21.68 20.03
N GLY A 59 -12.85 -21.19 20.97
CA GLY A 59 -12.97 -19.82 21.48
C GLY A 59 -12.83 -18.76 20.37
N PRO A 60 -13.38 -17.54 20.56
CA PRO A 60 -13.48 -16.52 19.52
C PRO A 60 -12.11 -16.11 18.92
N LEU A 61 -11.05 -16.07 19.74
CA LEU A 61 -9.69 -15.82 19.26
C LEU A 61 -9.15 -16.96 18.39
N LYS A 62 -9.38 -18.23 18.77
CA LYS A 62 -8.92 -19.37 17.96
C LYS A 62 -9.66 -19.43 16.62
N THR A 63 -10.97 -19.16 16.61
CA THR A 63 -11.77 -19.10 15.38
C THR A 63 -11.29 -17.99 14.44
N ALA A 64 -10.93 -16.81 14.99
CA ALA A 64 -10.38 -15.72 14.19
C ALA A 64 -9.05 -16.11 13.50
N TRP A 65 -8.11 -16.71 14.23
CA TRP A 65 -6.78 -17.03 13.70
C TRP A 65 -6.73 -18.30 12.84
N ILE A 66 -7.55 -19.31 13.14
CA ILE A 66 -7.47 -20.65 12.50
C ILE A 66 -8.44 -20.78 11.33
N VAL A 67 -9.56 -20.06 11.35
CA VAL A 67 -10.63 -20.21 10.34
C VAL A 67 -10.78 -18.95 9.51
N ILE A 68 -10.97 -17.80 10.17
CA ILE A 68 -11.28 -16.54 9.48
C ILE A 68 -10.04 -15.99 8.76
N LEU A 69 -8.88 -15.96 9.44
CA LEU A 69 -7.64 -15.42 8.89
C LEU A 69 -7.14 -16.16 7.63
N PRO A 70 -7.07 -17.51 7.59
CA PRO A 70 -6.72 -18.21 6.35
C PRO A 70 -7.79 -18.09 5.27
N ALA A 71 -9.08 -18.09 5.62
CA ALA A 71 -10.16 -17.92 4.63
C ALA A 71 -10.18 -16.52 4.00
N ALA A 72 -9.84 -15.48 4.79
CA ALA A 72 -9.78 -14.09 4.33
C ALA A 72 -8.39 -13.69 3.78
N ALA A 73 -7.36 -14.53 3.94
CA ALA A 73 -6.00 -14.27 3.46
C ALA A 73 -5.93 -13.82 1.99
N PRO A 74 -6.59 -14.47 1.00
CA PRO A 74 -6.50 -14.03 -0.39
C PRO A 74 -7.07 -12.63 -0.62
N THR A 75 -8.15 -12.27 0.06
CA THR A 75 -8.75 -10.93 0.00
C THR A 75 -7.90 -9.87 0.71
N ILE A 76 -7.27 -10.22 1.83
CA ILE A 76 -6.35 -9.32 2.54
C ILE A 76 -5.11 -9.06 1.66
N LEU A 77 -4.57 -10.09 1.00
CA LEU A 77 -3.46 -9.95 0.05
C LEU A 77 -3.82 -9.07 -1.14
N THR A 78 -5.04 -9.20 -1.66
CA THR A 78 -5.56 -8.31 -2.72
C THR A 78 -5.61 -6.86 -2.23
N GLY A 79 -6.10 -6.63 -1.01
CA GLY A 79 -6.11 -5.32 -0.37
C GLY A 79 -4.70 -4.74 -0.19
N MET A 80 -3.75 -5.55 0.28
CA MET A 80 -2.33 -5.19 0.39
C MET A 80 -1.76 -4.74 -0.96
N ARG A 81 -2.05 -5.47 -2.04
CA ARG A 81 -1.58 -5.13 -3.39
C ARG A 81 -2.14 -3.80 -3.87
N ILE A 82 -3.43 -3.53 -3.63
CA ILE A 82 -4.02 -2.24 -4.01
C ILE A 82 -3.36 -1.10 -3.22
N SER A 83 -3.20 -1.30 -1.91
CA SER A 83 -2.56 -0.33 -1.02
C SER A 83 -1.11 -0.04 -1.39
N ILE A 84 -0.32 -1.04 -1.81
CA ILE A 84 1.09 -0.82 -2.22
C ILE A 84 1.17 -0.01 -3.51
N GLY A 85 0.29 -0.26 -4.48
CA GLY A 85 0.26 0.50 -5.74
C GLY A 85 -0.06 1.96 -5.50
N ILE A 86 -1.01 2.24 -4.61
CA ILE A 86 -1.34 3.62 -4.20
C ILE A 86 -0.17 4.25 -3.43
N ALA A 87 0.45 3.51 -2.50
CA ALA A 87 1.59 4.00 -1.74
C ALA A 87 2.76 4.40 -2.66
N TRP A 88 3.05 3.60 -3.68
CA TRP A 88 4.09 3.91 -4.68
C TRP A 88 3.84 5.24 -5.39
N LEU A 89 2.62 5.45 -5.90
CA LEU A 89 2.25 6.70 -6.57
C LEU A 89 2.35 7.91 -5.63
N VAL A 90 1.93 7.74 -4.36
CA VAL A 90 1.99 8.80 -3.36
C VAL A 90 3.43 9.10 -2.94
N ILE A 91 4.32 8.11 -2.84
CA ILE A 91 5.75 8.30 -2.55
C ILE A 91 6.38 9.22 -3.60
N VAL A 92 6.21 8.89 -4.87
CA VAL A 92 6.80 9.68 -5.97
C VAL A 92 6.30 11.12 -5.93
N ALA A 93 4.99 11.32 -5.78
CA ALA A 93 4.40 12.65 -5.68
C ALA A 93 4.88 13.41 -4.42
N ALA A 94 5.13 12.70 -3.31
CA ALA A 94 5.67 13.28 -2.10
C ALA A 94 7.11 13.74 -2.25
N GLU A 95 7.97 12.93 -2.85
CA GLU A 95 9.36 13.31 -3.15
C GLU A 95 9.43 14.53 -4.07
N MET A 96 8.51 14.67 -5.02
CA MET A 96 8.42 15.84 -5.89
C MET A 96 8.11 17.13 -5.12
N LEU A 97 7.24 17.07 -4.11
CA LEU A 97 6.78 18.25 -3.38
C LEU A 97 7.74 18.71 -2.27
N VAL A 98 8.28 17.76 -1.50
CA VAL A 98 9.11 18.12 -0.34
C VAL A 98 10.55 18.43 -0.73
N GLY A 99 11.03 17.74 -1.77
CA GLY A 99 12.39 17.90 -2.30
C GLY A 99 13.51 17.43 -1.37
N GLY A 100 14.72 17.44 -1.89
CA GLY A 100 15.95 17.05 -1.19
C GLY A 100 16.53 15.71 -1.65
N THR A 101 15.74 14.63 -1.60
CA THR A 101 16.18 13.29 -1.97
C THR A 101 15.05 12.49 -2.60
N GLY A 102 15.35 11.66 -3.61
CA GLY A 102 14.38 10.76 -4.22
C GLY A 102 14.32 10.87 -5.73
N ILE A 103 13.68 9.88 -6.36
CA ILE A 103 13.50 9.84 -7.82
C ILE A 103 12.49 10.91 -8.23
N GLY A 104 11.45 11.14 -7.41
CA GLY A 104 10.48 12.20 -7.67
C GLY A 104 11.11 13.60 -7.64
N TYR A 105 11.98 13.87 -6.67
CA TYR A 105 12.73 15.12 -6.62
C TYR A 105 13.65 15.28 -7.83
N TYR A 106 14.32 14.21 -8.26
CA TYR A 106 15.21 14.23 -9.42
C TYR A 106 14.47 14.62 -10.71
N VAL A 107 13.29 14.04 -10.98
CA VAL A 107 12.42 14.46 -12.10
C VAL A 107 12.13 15.96 -12.05
N TRP A 108 11.77 16.47 -10.86
CA TRP A 108 11.42 17.88 -10.68
C TRP A 108 12.61 18.81 -10.88
N ASN A 109 13.79 18.39 -10.43
CA ASN A 109 15.03 19.15 -10.61
C ASN A 109 15.42 19.24 -12.09
N GLU A 110 15.39 18.12 -12.82
CA GLU A 110 15.75 18.10 -14.24
C GLU A 110 14.73 18.85 -15.12
N TRP A 111 13.47 18.86 -14.70
CA TRP A 111 12.46 19.71 -15.34
C TRP A 111 12.81 21.20 -15.21
N ASN A 112 13.30 21.65 -14.05
CA ASN A 112 13.77 23.03 -13.86
C ASN A 112 15.07 23.34 -14.64
N ASN A 113 15.93 22.35 -14.85
CA ASN A 113 17.14 22.48 -15.67
C ASN A 113 16.87 22.47 -17.19
N LEU A 114 15.61 22.27 -17.61
CA LEU A 114 15.20 22.09 -19.01
C LEU A 114 15.85 20.89 -19.72
N ASP A 115 16.37 19.91 -18.97
CA ASP A 115 16.91 18.68 -19.54
C ASP A 115 15.82 17.62 -19.69
N LEU A 116 15.14 17.68 -20.84
CA LEU A 116 14.10 16.72 -21.21
C LEU A 116 14.62 15.28 -21.32
N THR A 117 15.89 15.08 -21.64
CA THR A 117 16.48 13.73 -21.77
C THR A 117 16.50 13.05 -20.41
N SER A 118 16.97 13.78 -19.39
CA SER A 118 17.04 13.29 -18.01
C SER A 118 15.66 13.12 -17.37
N VAL A 119 14.68 13.98 -17.71
CA VAL A 119 13.28 13.81 -17.29
C VAL A 119 12.68 12.50 -17.84
N VAL A 120 12.86 12.23 -19.14
CA VAL A 120 12.34 11.00 -19.77
C VAL A 120 12.99 9.75 -19.17
N PHE A 121 14.30 9.78 -18.92
CA PHE A 121 15.00 8.69 -18.24
C PHE A 121 14.42 8.43 -16.85
N SER A 122 14.12 9.48 -16.11
CA SER A 122 13.55 9.39 -14.77
C SER A 122 12.14 8.81 -14.76
N ILE A 123 11.29 9.19 -15.73
CA ILE A 123 9.96 8.61 -15.91
C ILE A 123 10.05 7.11 -16.21
N LEU A 124 10.98 6.71 -17.09
CA LEU A 124 11.26 5.29 -17.36
C LEU A 124 11.69 4.55 -16.08
N MET A 125 12.56 5.16 -15.28
CA MET A 125 13.06 4.58 -14.04
C MET A 125 11.93 4.38 -13.02
N ILE A 126 11.03 5.36 -12.85
CA ILE A 126 9.83 5.24 -12.01
C ILE A 126 8.94 4.09 -12.49
N GLY A 127 8.73 3.97 -13.81
CA GLY A 127 7.96 2.88 -14.40
C GLY A 127 8.56 1.51 -14.12
N VAL A 128 9.87 1.36 -14.32
CA VAL A 128 10.59 0.10 -14.08
C VAL A 128 10.56 -0.28 -12.61
N VAL A 129 10.82 0.66 -11.69
CA VAL A 129 10.78 0.37 -10.25
C VAL A 129 9.35 0.04 -9.80
N GLY A 130 8.35 0.77 -10.29
CA GLY A 130 6.94 0.46 -10.02
C GLY A 130 6.55 -0.93 -10.50
N MET A 131 7.00 -1.33 -11.69
CA MET A 131 6.74 -2.66 -12.24
C MET A 131 7.48 -3.77 -11.47
N LEU A 132 8.72 -3.53 -11.05
CA LEU A 132 9.47 -4.44 -10.18
C LEU A 132 8.80 -4.62 -8.83
N LEU A 133 8.32 -3.53 -8.22
CA LEU A 133 7.58 -3.58 -6.96
C LEU A 133 6.28 -4.37 -7.13
N ASP A 134 5.45 -4.09 -8.14
CA ASP A 134 4.22 -4.87 -8.37
C ASP A 134 4.52 -6.35 -8.60
N THR A 135 5.56 -6.68 -9.37
CA THR A 135 5.94 -8.07 -9.65
C THR A 135 6.45 -8.78 -8.40
N ALA A 136 7.29 -8.14 -7.60
CA ALA A 136 7.80 -8.69 -6.34
C ALA A 136 6.66 -8.95 -5.36
N PHE A 137 5.72 -8.02 -5.22
CA PHE A 137 4.54 -8.21 -4.38
C PHE A 137 3.58 -9.26 -4.92
N ALA A 138 3.36 -9.32 -6.23
CA ALA A 138 2.56 -10.37 -6.86
C ALA A 138 3.19 -11.75 -6.63
N TYR A 139 4.51 -11.86 -6.66
CA TYR A 139 5.24 -13.09 -6.34
C TYR A 139 5.08 -13.47 -4.86
N CYS A 140 5.28 -12.52 -3.94
CA CYS A 140 5.03 -12.74 -2.50
C CYS A 140 3.58 -13.16 -2.23
N ALA A 141 2.61 -12.52 -2.89
CA ALA A 141 1.19 -12.86 -2.75
C ALA A 141 0.90 -14.28 -3.25
N ARG A 142 1.50 -14.70 -4.37
CA ARG A 142 1.37 -16.06 -4.91
C ARG A 142 1.96 -17.12 -3.97
N LEU A 143 3.09 -16.84 -3.33
CA LEU A 143 3.69 -17.75 -2.34
C LEU A 143 2.75 -17.99 -1.15
N VAL A 144 2.03 -16.95 -0.70
CA VAL A 144 1.07 -17.07 0.40
C VAL A 144 -0.25 -17.72 -0.06
N GLN A 145 -0.62 -17.58 -1.32
CA GLN A 145 -1.80 -18.23 -1.91
C GLN A 145 -1.59 -19.72 -2.25
N TYR A 146 -0.38 -20.27 -2.13
CA TYR A 146 -0.13 -21.69 -2.40
C TYR A 146 -0.56 -22.58 -1.23
N GLN A 147 -1.88 -22.72 -1.06
CA GLN A 147 -2.52 -23.83 -0.38
C GLN A 147 -3.82 -24.19 -1.14
N GLU A 148 -3.66 -24.82 -2.30
CA GLU A 148 -4.52 -25.94 -2.73
C GLU A 148 -3.61 -27.04 -3.30
#